data_AF-A0A529NT52-F1
#
_entry.id   AF-A0A529NT52-F1
#
_cell.length_a   1.000
_cell.length_b   1.000
_cell.length_c   1.000
_cell.angle_alpha   90.00
_cell.angle_beta   90.00
_cell.angle_gamma   90.00
#
_symmetry.space_group_name_H-M   'P 1'
#
loop_
_entity.id
_entity.type
_entity.pdbx_description
1 polymer ?
#
loop_
_entity_poly.entity_id
_entity_poly.type
_entity_poly.pdbx_seq_one_letter_code
_entity_poly.pdbx_strand_id
1 'polypeptide(L)' 'LLDYIAASFRRGPDGPMVIDNAGYSRFDRFYEANGHFNALVGCNTWTAAALRTAGLRTGWWNPLPVSLGWSMRLYD' A
#
# COMPACT_ATOMS: atom_id res chain seq x y z
N LEU A 1 7.06 8.56 -2.28
CA LEU A 1 6.28 7.73 -1.32
C LEU A 1 4.99 8.39 -0.87
N LEU A 2 5.03 9.57 -0.22
CA LEU A 2 3.81 10.24 0.26
C LEU A 2 2.79 10.48 -0.87
N ASP A 3 3.25 10.92 -2.04
CA ASP A 3 2.38 11.11 -3.21
C ASP A 3 1.74 9.80 -3.69
N TYR A 4 2.48 8.68 -3.64
CA TYR A 4 1.97 7.36 -3.99
C TYR A 4 0.86 6.92 -3.04
N ILE A 5 1.07 7.13 -1.73
CA ILE A 5 0.06 6.86 -0.70
C ILE A 5 -1.16 7.78 -0.91
N ALA A 6 -0.93 9.08 -1.13
CA ALA A 6 -2.00 10.06 -1.32
C ALA A 6 -2.83 9.82 -2.59
N ALA A 7 -2.21 9.32 -3.66
CA ALA A 7 -2.88 8.92 -4.89
C ALA A 7 -3.66 7.60 -4.75
N SER A 8 -3.31 6.77 -3.78
CA SER A 8 -3.99 5.49 -3.54
C SER A 8 -5.38 5.66 -2.94
N PHE A 9 -5.66 6.78 -2.27
CA PHE A 9 -6.99 7.07 -1.73
C PHE A 9 -7.97 7.50 -2.81
N ARG A 10 -9.21 7.00 -2.73
CA ARG A 10 -10.34 7.60 -3.44
C ARG A 10 -10.65 8.95 -2.78
N ARG A 11 -10.70 10.01 -3.59
CA ARG A 11 -10.99 11.37 -3.11
C ARG A 11 -12.47 11.71 -3.26
N GLY A 12 -13.04 12.23 -2.19
CA GLY A 12 -14.34 12.88 -2.16
C GLY A 12 -14.17 14.41 -2.10
N PRO A 13 -15.27 15.15 -1.86
CA PRO A 13 -15.27 16.61 -1.78
C PRO A 13 -14.30 17.18 -0.74
N ASP A 14 -14.14 16.49 0.40
CA ASP A 14 -13.38 16.96 1.55
C ASP A 14 -12.04 16.24 1.76
N GLY A 15 -11.56 15.48 0.76
CA GLY A 15 -10.31 14.71 0.83
C GLY A 15 -10.52 13.18 0.72
N PRO A 16 -9.61 12.36 1.26
CA PRO A 16 -9.75 10.90 1.24
C PRO A 16 -11.10 10.44 1.83
N MET A 17 -11.82 9.60 1.09
CA MET A 17 -13.11 9.08 1.54
C MET A 17 -12.91 8.09 2.68
N VAL A 18 -13.53 8.35 3.82
CA VAL A 18 -13.53 7.47 4.99
C VAL A 18 -14.49 6.31 4.78
N ILE A 19 -14.13 5.12 5.29
CA ILE A 19 -15.06 4.01 5.44
C ILE A 19 -15.66 4.08 6.84
N ASP A 20 -16.96 4.37 6.92
CA ASP A 20 -17.65 4.52 8.20
C ASP A 20 -17.64 3.23 9.02
N ASN A 21 -17.49 3.39 10.34
CA ASN A 21 -17.43 2.29 11.32
C ASN A 21 -16.34 1.23 11.05
N ALA A 22 -15.27 1.62 10.35
CA ALA A 22 -14.16 0.73 10.01
C ALA A 22 -12.84 1.21 10.66
N GLY A 23 -12.25 0.33 11.46
CA GLY A 23 -10.99 0.53 12.18
C GLY A 23 -10.77 -0.60 13.19
N TYR A 24 -9.54 -0.85 13.58
CA TYR A 24 -9.18 -1.78 14.66
C TYR A 24 -9.42 -1.19 16.05
N SER A 25 -9.36 0.13 16.18
CA SER A 25 -9.46 0.85 17.44
C SER A 25 -9.98 2.27 17.26
N ARG A 26 -10.12 2.98 18.38
CA ARG A 26 -10.47 4.41 18.44
C ARG A 26 -9.37 5.36 17.93
N PHE A 27 -8.20 4.85 17.54
CA PHE A 27 -7.04 5.64 17.11
C PHE A 27 -6.65 5.39 15.64
N ASP A 28 -7.41 4.58 14.92
CA ASP A 28 -7.18 4.29 13.51
C ASP A 28 -8.49 4.36 12.72
N ARG A 29 -8.36 4.48 11.40
CA ARG A 29 -9.48 4.66 10.48
C ARG A 29 -9.11 4.12 9.11
N PHE A 30 -10.07 3.46 8.47
CA PHE A 30 -9.93 3.03 7.08
C PHE A 30 -10.51 4.03 6.09
N TYR A 31 -9.94 4.03 4.89
CA TYR A 31 -10.31 4.92 3.79
C TYR A 31 -10.50 4.10 2.51
N GLU A 32 -11.40 4.55 1.65
CA GLU A 32 -11.60 3.97 0.34
C GLU A 32 -10.36 4.16 -0.54
N ALA A 33 -9.99 3.11 -1.27
CA ALA A 33 -8.84 3.10 -2.14
C ALA A 33 -9.22 3.05 -3.63
N ASN A 34 -8.28 3.43 -4.49
CA ASN A 34 -8.35 3.21 -5.93
C ASN A 34 -7.69 1.87 -6.28
N GLY A 35 -8.43 0.98 -6.93
CA GLY A 35 -7.94 -0.34 -7.37
C GLY A 35 -8.60 -1.51 -6.63
N HIS A 36 -8.03 -2.71 -6.80
CA HIS A 36 -8.54 -3.94 -6.21
C HIS A 36 -7.43 -4.68 -5.46
N PHE A 37 -7.78 -5.23 -4.30
CA PHE A 37 -6.92 -6.13 -3.54
C PHE A 37 -7.26 -7.59 -3.88
N ASN A 38 -6.26 -8.39 -4.24
CA ASN A 38 -6.42 -9.83 -4.45
C ASN A 38 -5.11 -10.58 -4.19
N ALA A 39 -5.11 -11.91 -4.35
CA ALA A 39 -3.94 -12.75 -4.08
C ALA A 39 -2.71 -12.42 -4.97
N LEU A 40 -2.91 -11.83 -6.16
CA LEU A 40 -1.83 -11.44 -7.07
C LEU A 40 -1.36 -10.00 -6.81
N VAL A 41 -2.29 -9.11 -6.47
CA VAL A 41 -2.09 -7.69 -6.16
C VAL A 41 -2.44 -7.46 -4.69
N GLY A 42 -1.62 -8.05 -3.82
CA GLY A 42 -1.77 -7.97 -2.37
C GLY A 42 -0.99 -6.82 -1.74
N CYS A 43 -1.03 -6.77 -0.40
CA CYS A 43 -0.40 -5.73 0.40
C CYS A 43 1.11 -5.61 0.14
N ASN A 44 1.81 -6.74 0.06
CA ASN A 44 3.25 -6.77 -0.14
C ASN A 44 3.66 -6.30 -1.55
N THR A 45 2.86 -6.64 -2.57
CA THR A 45 3.07 -6.14 -3.95
C THR A 45 2.83 -4.63 -4.02
N TRP A 46 1.80 -4.13 -3.35
CA TRP A 46 1.52 -2.70 -3.25
C TRP A 46 2.64 -1.95 -2.51
N THR A 47 3.11 -2.49 -1.38
CA THR A 47 4.22 -1.91 -0.61
C THR A 47 5.51 -1.90 -1.43
N ALA A 48 5.84 -2.99 -2.12
CA ALA A 48 6.98 -3.05 -3.02
C ALA A 48 6.92 -1.94 -4.09
N ALA A 49 5.74 -1.70 -4.68
CA ALA A 49 5.54 -0.60 -5.61
C ALA A 49 5.74 0.77 -4.99
N ALA A 50 5.21 0.99 -3.78
CA ALA A 50 5.41 2.23 -3.02
C ALA A 50 6.89 2.49 -2.74
N LEU A 51 7.63 1.47 -2.28
CA LEU A 51 9.07 1.56 -2.00
C LEU A 51 9.87 1.88 -3.26
N ARG A 52 9.51 1.30 -4.41
CA ARG A 52 10.12 1.66 -5.70
C ARG A 52 9.90 3.11 -6.09
N THR A 53 8.73 3.69 -5.80
CA THR A 53 8.53 5.14 -6.00
C THR A 53 9.38 6.00 -5.07
N ALA A 54 9.90 5.43 -3.99
CA ALA A 54 10.81 6.09 -3.04
C ALA A 54 12.30 5.92 -3.41
N GLY A 55 12.61 5.25 -4.54
CA GLY A 55 13.98 5.00 -5.00
C GLY A 55 14.60 3.71 -4.47
N LEU A 56 13.89 2.94 -3.65
CA LEU A 56 14.36 1.63 -3.20
C LEU A 56 14.13 0.57 -4.27
N ARG A 57 15.04 -0.39 -4.38
CA ARG A 57 14.91 -1.49 -5.34
C ARG A 57 14.22 -2.68 -4.69
N THR A 58 13.18 -3.17 -5.34
CA THR A 58 12.52 -4.43 -4.98
C THR A 58 12.22 -5.24 -6.23
N GLY A 59 11.98 -6.54 -6.09
CA GLY A 59 11.44 -7.40 -7.14
C GLY A 59 10.04 -6.92 -7.55
N TRP A 60 9.62 -7.33 -8.75
CA TRP A 60 8.36 -6.90 -9.35
C TRP A 60 7.13 -7.57 -8.73
N TRP A 61 7.29 -8.76 -8.15
CA TRP A 61 6.21 -9.51 -7.52
C TRP A 61 6.64 -10.03 -6.16
N ASN A 62 6.02 -9.50 -5.10
CA ASN A 62 6.29 -9.88 -3.72
C ASN A 62 4.95 -10.21 -3.07
N PRO A 63 4.35 -11.38 -3.31
CA PRO A 63 3.02 -11.71 -2.78
C PRO A 63 3.03 -11.95 -1.26
N LEU A 64 4.17 -12.42 -0.72
CA LEU A 64 4.32 -12.82 0.68
C LEU A 64 5.25 -11.86 1.44
N PRO A 65 5.08 -11.69 2.77
CA PRO A 65 5.95 -10.83 3.56
C PRO A 65 7.42 -11.22 3.46
N VAL A 66 7.69 -12.54 3.48
CA VAL A 66 9.04 -13.09 3.34
C VAL A 66 9.66 -12.70 2.00
N SER A 67 8.90 -12.77 0.90
CA SER A 67 9.40 -12.40 -0.43
C SER A 67 9.84 -10.93 -0.51
N LEU A 68 9.06 -10.02 0.09
CA LEU A 68 9.41 -8.60 0.13
C LEU A 68 10.67 -8.36 0.97
N GLY A 69 10.74 -8.97 2.16
CA GLY A 69 11.91 -8.84 3.03
C GLY A 69 13.20 -9.36 2.39
N TRP A 70 13.12 -10.48 1.66
CA TRP A 70 14.26 -11.02 0.91
C TRP A 70 14.65 -10.11 -0.24
N SER A 71 13.65 -9.57 -0.95
CA SER A 71 13.91 -8.64 -2.03
C SER A 71 14.63 -7.39 -1.57
N MET A 72 14.27 -6.81 -0.42
CA MET A 72 14.95 -5.63 0.10
C MET A 72 16.40 -5.95 0.43
N ARG A 73 16.66 -7.06 1.14
CA ARG A 73 18.02 -7.51 1.48
C ARG A 73 18.92 -7.80 0.27
N LEU A 74 18.33 -8.22 -0.85
CA LEU A 74 19.09 -8.50 -2.07
C LEU A 74 19.53 -7.22 -2.80
N TYR A 75 18.81 -6.12 -2.61
CA TYR A 75 19.03 -4.87 -3.33
C TYR A 75 19.45 -3.69 -2.44
N ASP A 76 19.66 -3.92 -1.15
CA ASP A 76 20.47 -3.06 -0.26
C ASP A 76 21.95 -3.13 -0.65
#